data_AF-A0A830GU57-F1
#
_entry.id   AF-A0A830GU57-F1
#
_cell.length_a   1.000
_cell.length_b   1.000
_cell.length_c   1.000
_cell.angle_alpha   90.00
_cell.angle_beta   90.00
_cell.angle_gamma   90.00
#
_symmetry.space_group_name_H-M   'P 1'
#
loop_
_entity.id
_entity.type
_entity.pdbx_description
1 polymer ?
#
loop_
_entity_poly.entity_id
_entity_poly.type
_entity_poly.pdbx_seq_one_letter_code
_entity_poly.pdbx_strand_id
1 'polypeptide(L)'
;MLPLYRVGKKLWIEAHLMGLVNPINRIWLVMPFQEDCLVDEPREAVLPYDEVKRLFAEVKLDELIRNEKNETRLTSLEHMYIPLYNPGRYMARIGGQLSAVTRLTIMKKIQEEVLRMMPSHVPPLKWVQLSIVGNDVITCGSKNPNLTYIFNNDDKARMEIKKLIFKR
;
A
#
# COMPACT_ATOMS: atom_id res chain seq x y z
N MET A 1 10.05 1.20 -15.95
CA MET A 1 10.03 -0.20 -15.45
C MET A 1 10.19 -0.14 -13.96
N LEU A 2 9.35 -0.80 -13.18
CA LEU A 2 9.40 -0.60 -11.73
C LEU A 2 10.53 -1.41 -11.08
N PRO A 3 11.40 -0.78 -10.28
CA PRO A 3 12.41 -1.48 -9.49
C PRO A 3 11.80 -2.14 -8.25
N LEU A 4 12.21 -3.37 -7.98
CA LEU A 4 11.66 -4.24 -6.95
C LEU A 4 12.78 -4.85 -6.10
N TYR A 5 12.70 -4.67 -4.78
CA TYR A 5 13.55 -5.40 -3.83
C TYR A 5 12.86 -6.67 -3.34
N ARG A 6 13.62 -7.75 -3.23
CA ARG A 6 13.11 -9.02 -2.69
C ARG A 6 12.93 -8.93 -1.18
N VAL A 7 11.74 -9.24 -0.70
CA VAL A 7 11.45 -9.35 0.75
C VAL A 7 11.33 -10.81 1.17
N GLY A 8 10.69 -11.65 0.36
CA GLY A 8 10.47 -13.06 0.67
C GLY A 8 10.61 -13.96 -0.56
N LYS A 9 10.13 -15.21 -0.46
CA LYS A 9 10.23 -16.17 -1.58
C LYS A 9 9.56 -15.66 -2.86
N LYS A 10 8.35 -15.09 -2.75
CA LYS A 10 7.58 -14.54 -3.88
C LYS A 10 7.16 -13.09 -3.69
N LEU A 11 7.55 -12.46 -2.58
CA LEU A 11 7.14 -11.11 -2.21
C LEU A 11 8.24 -10.11 -2.52
N TRP A 12 7.83 -9.03 -3.16
CA TRP A 12 8.70 -7.94 -3.58
C TRP A 12 8.10 -6.62 -3.13
N ILE A 13 8.98 -5.67 -2.84
CA ILE A 13 8.60 -4.30 -2.51
C ILE A 13 9.04 -3.38 -3.63
N GLU A 14 8.10 -2.59 -4.12
CA GLU A 14 8.36 -1.58 -5.13
C GLU A 14 9.14 -0.41 -4.51
N ALA A 15 10.24 -0.02 -5.16
CA ALA A 15 11.24 0.87 -4.58
C ALA A 15 11.19 2.30 -5.12
N HIS A 16 10.52 2.57 -6.24
CA HIS A 16 10.47 3.89 -6.86
C HIS A 16 9.29 4.73 -6.34
N LEU A 17 8.09 4.16 -6.30
CA LEU A 17 6.87 4.85 -5.85
C LEU A 17 6.81 5.00 -4.33
N MET A 18 7.63 4.27 -3.57
CA MET A 18 7.67 4.30 -2.10
C MET A 18 7.77 5.73 -1.52
N GLY A 19 8.58 6.59 -2.15
CA GLY A 19 8.75 7.99 -1.76
C GLY A 19 7.64 8.93 -2.25
N LEU A 20 6.77 8.47 -3.14
CA LEU A 20 5.76 9.30 -3.82
C LEU A 20 4.35 9.08 -3.28
N VAL A 21 4.03 7.84 -2.91
CA VAL A 21 2.69 7.48 -2.43
C VAL A 21 2.48 7.90 -0.98
N ASN A 22 1.21 8.12 -0.62
CA ASN A 22 0.80 8.28 0.78
C ASN A 22 1.35 7.14 1.66
N PRO A 23 1.86 7.41 2.88
CA PRO A 23 2.38 6.38 3.78
C PRO A 23 1.51 5.14 3.93
N ILE A 24 0.19 5.28 4.06
CA ILE A 24 -0.73 4.12 4.20
C ILE A 24 -0.69 3.24 2.94
N ASN A 25 -0.56 3.86 1.76
CA ASN A 25 -0.58 3.16 0.49
C ASN A 25 0.74 2.43 0.19
N ARG A 26 1.82 2.73 0.92
CA ARG A 26 3.11 2.02 0.79
C ARG A 26 2.97 0.52 1.05
N ILE A 27 2.00 0.10 1.86
CA ILE A 27 1.74 -1.31 2.13
C ILE A 27 1.29 -2.05 0.86
N TRP A 28 0.56 -1.36 -0.03
CA TRP A 28 0.12 -1.93 -1.31
C TRP A 28 1.26 -2.09 -2.32
N LEU A 29 2.41 -1.45 -2.10
CA LEU A 29 3.62 -1.62 -2.91
C LEU A 29 4.35 -2.94 -2.64
N VAL A 30 3.92 -3.69 -1.63
CA VAL A 30 4.36 -5.07 -1.40
C VAL A 30 3.45 -6.00 -2.18
N MET A 31 4.01 -6.71 -3.15
CA MET A 31 3.26 -7.48 -4.13
C MET A 31 3.93 -8.82 -4.44
N PRO A 32 3.14 -9.84 -4.80
CA PRO A 32 3.69 -11.06 -5.33
C PRO A 32 4.11 -10.89 -6.79
N PHE A 33 5.30 -11.38 -7.15
CA PHE A 33 5.73 -11.52 -8.55
C PHE A 33 6.30 -12.91 -8.78
N GLN A 34 6.09 -13.43 -9.99
CA GLN A 34 6.73 -14.66 -10.46
C GLN A 34 8.14 -14.30 -10.97
N GLU A 35 9.15 -15.14 -10.69
CA GLU A 35 10.55 -14.80 -11.02
C GLU A 35 10.82 -14.71 -12.52
N ASP A 36 10.07 -15.44 -13.35
CA ASP A 36 10.15 -15.44 -14.80
C ASP A 36 9.72 -14.12 -15.44
N CYS A 37 8.92 -13.30 -14.74
CA CYS A 37 8.50 -12.00 -15.23
C CYS A 37 9.42 -10.84 -14.80
N LEU A 38 10.47 -11.16 -14.04
CA LEU A 38 11.42 -10.20 -13.51
C LEU A 38 12.70 -10.21 -14.34
N VAL A 39 13.20 -9.02 -14.68
CA VAL A 39 14.43 -8.86 -15.45
C VAL A 39 15.49 -8.13 -14.62
N ASP A 40 16.75 -8.22 -15.04
CA ASP A 40 17.91 -7.61 -14.37
C ASP A 40 18.32 -6.24 -14.94
N GLU A 41 17.48 -5.60 -15.76
CA GLU A 41 17.84 -4.33 -16.43
C GLU A 41 17.57 -3.08 -15.57
N PRO A 42 18.62 -2.35 -15.13
CA PRO A 42 18.45 -1.05 -14.49
C PRO A 42 18.05 0.02 -15.49
N ARG A 43 16.87 0.62 -15.31
CA ARG A 43 16.39 1.71 -16.18
C ARG A 43 16.09 3.04 -15.47
N GLU A 44 15.81 3.02 -14.18
CA GLU A 44 15.24 4.18 -13.48
C GLU A 44 15.91 4.42 -12.13
N ALA A 45 15.73 5.63 -11.60
CA ALA A 45 16.20 5.99 -10.26
C ALA A 45 15.53 5.10 -9.22
N VAL A 46 16.35 4.47 -8.37
CA VAL A 46 15.89 3.53 -7.33
C VAL A 46 16.19 4.15 -5.98
N LEU A 47 15.20 4.15 -5.08
CA LEU A 47 15.48 4.53 -3.70
C LEU A 47 16.38 3.47 -3.06
N PRO A 48 17.42 3.86 -2.31
CA PRO A 48 18.25 2.92 -1.57
C PRO A 48 17.40 1.99 -0.69
N TYR A 49 17.79 0.73 -0.56
CA TYR A 49 17.04 -0.26 0.21
C TYR A 49 16.80 0.17 1.66
N ASP A 50 17.79 0.79 2.32
CA ASP A 50 17.64 1.31 3.68
C ASP A 50 16.59 2.42 3.76
N GLU A 51 16.50 3.25 2.73
CA GLU A 51 15.47 4.28 2.63
C GLU A 51 14.08 3.67 2.39
N VAL A 52 13.97 2.65 1.53
CA VAL A 52 12.72 1.89 1.34
C VAL A 52 12.27 1.27 2.66
N LYS A 53 13.18 0.63 3.39
CA LYS A 53 12.91 0.02 4.70
C LYS A 53 12.47 1.07 5.72
N ARG A 54 13.14 2.22 5.78
CA ARG A 54 12.76 3.35 6.65
C ARG A 54 11.36 3.86 6.32
N LEU A 55 11.10 4.18 5.05
CA LEU A 55 9.80 4.71 4.61
C LEU A 55 8.65 3.72 4.86
N PHE A 56 8.93 2.42 4.77
CA PHE A 56 7.96 1.37 5.08
C PHE A 56 7.72 1.21 6.59
N ALA A 57 8.75 1.39 7.42
CA ALA A 57 8.61 1.36 8.88
C ALA A 57 7.89 2.60 9.43
N GLU A 58 8.01 3.75 8.78
CA GLU A 58 7.40 5.02 9.20
C GLU A 58 5.86 5.08 9.06
N VAL A 59 5.22 4.07 8.47
CA VAL A 59 3.75 4.06 8.34
C VAL A 59 3.13 3.95 9.74
N LYS A 60 2.58 5.07 10.24
CA LYS A 60 2.02 5.21 11.60
C LYS A 60 0.62 4.60 11.74
N LEU A 61 0.47 3.31 11.47
CA LEU A 61 -0.83 2.64 11.57
C LEU A 61 -1.39 2.63 13.00
N ASP A 62 -0.54 2.59 14.03
CA ASP A 62 -0.98 2.61 15.43
C ASP A 62 -1.72 3.89 15.80
N GLU A 63 -1.22 5.03 15.32
CA GLU A 63 -1.85 6.31 15.54
C GLU A 63 -3.21 6.39 14.83
N LEU A 64 -3.29 5.87 13.60
CA LEU A 64 -4.54 5.80 12.84
C LEU A 64 -5.56 4.87 13.49
N ILE A 65 -5.14 3.68 13.94
CA ILE A 65 -6.02 2.74 14.67
C ILE A 65 -6.53 3.40 15.95
N ARG A 66 -5.67 4.10 16.70
CA ARG A 66 -6.05 4.79 17.93
C ARG A 66 -7.02 5.94 17.63
N ASN A 67 -6.76 6.73 16.60
CA ASN A 67 -7.62 7.85 16.21
C ASN A 67 -9.00 7.35 15.77
N GLU A 68 -9.07 6.31 14.92
CA GLU A 68 -10.33 5.67 14.53
C GLU A 68 -11.09 5.10 15.74
N LYS A 69 -10.37 4.52 16.72
CA LYS A 69 -10.96 4.07 18.00
C LYS A 69 -11.37 5.21 18.93
N ASN A 70 -10.78 6.40 18.81
CA ASN A 70 -11.07 7.56 19.66
C ASN A 70 -12.21 8.41 19.09
N GLU A 71 -12.24 8.63 17.77
CA GLU A 71 -13.40 9.19 17.05
C GLU A 71 -14.64 8.28 17.16
N THR A 72 -14.41 7.05 17.58
CA THR A 72 -15.39 6.02 17.92
C THR A 72 -16.04 6.20 19.30
N ARG A 73 -15.50 7.06 20.17
CA ARG A 73 -16.18 7.44 21.41
C ARG A 73 -17.20 8.53 21.07
N LEU A 74 -18.44 8.13 20.82
CA LEU A 74 -19.53 9.10 20.80
C LEU A 74 -19.50 9.84 22.15
N THR A 75 -19.86 11.12 22.15
CA THR A 75 -20.12 11.79 23.43
C THR A 75 -21.16 10.94 24.19
N SER A 76 -21.07 10.88 25.51
CA SER A 76 -21.96 10.03 26.34
C SER A 76 -23.44 10.23 26.00
N LEU A 77 -23.82 11.47 25.63
CA LEU A 77 -25.16 11.82 25.14
C LEU A 77 -25.49 11.20 23.77
N GLU A 78 -24.59 11.23 22.80
CA GLU A 78 -24.81 10.64 21.47
C GLU A 78 -24.96 9.10 21.52
N HIS A 79 -24.22 8.41 22.39
CA HIS A 79 -24.40 6.98 22.64
C HIS A 79 -25.80 6.65 23.20
N MET A 80 -26.37 7.54 24.02
CA MET A 80 -27.69 7.35 24.61
C MET A 80 -28.82 7.65 23.62
N TYR A 81 -28.70 8.72 22.83
CA TYR A 81 -29.82 9.22 22.03
C TYR A 81 -29.83 8.73 20.58
N ILE A 82 -28.69 8.57 19.90
CA ILE A 82 -28.70 8.20 18.47
C ILE A 82 -29.33 6.80 18.23
N PRO A 83 -29.10 5.77 19.06
CA PRO A 83 -29.80 4.48 18.91
C PRO A 83 -31.33 4.59 19.02
N LEU A 84 -31.83 5.58 19.78
CA LEU A 84 -33.26 5.79 20.01
C LEU A 84 -33.94 6.52 18.84
N TYR A 85 -33.25 7.48 18.22
CA TYR A 85 -33.82 8.31 17.15
C TYR A 85 -33.48 7.83 15.73
N ASN A 86 -32.34 7.15 15.53
CA ASN A 86 -31.94 6.63 14.22
C ASN A 86 -30.99 5.41 14.33
N PRO A 87 -31.52 4.24 14.73
CA PRO A 87 -30.73 3.03 14.98
C PRO A 87 -30.03 2.51 13.70
N GLY A 88 -30.64 2.66 12.52
CA GLY A 88 -30.04 2.23 11.26
C GLY A 88 -28.77 3.01 10.92
N ARG A 89 -28.82 4.35 11.04
CA ARG A 89 -27.64 5.20 10.82
C ARG A 89 -26.56 4.98 11.88
N TYR A 90 -26.96 4.73 13.12
CA TYR A 90 -26.06 4.35 14.20
C TYR A 90 -25.32 3.05 13.88
N MET A 91 -26.04 1.97 13.58
CA MET A 91 -25.45 0.66 13.29
C MET A 91 -24.59 0.68 12.02
N ALA A 92 -24.98 1.42 10.99
CA ALA A 92 -24.17 1.60 9.79
C ALA A 92 -22.85 2.33 10.06
N ARG A 93 -22.87 3.38 10.91
CA ARG A 93 -21.66 4.11 11.32
C ARG A 93 -20.73 3.23 12.16
N ILE A 94 -21.27 2.54 13.16
CA ILE A 94 -20.51 1.58 14.00
C ILE A 94 -19.94 0.45 13.13
N GLY A 95 -20.73 -0.12 12.21
CA GLY A 95 -20.28 -1.16 11.29
C GLY A 95 -19.16 -0.69 10.36
N GLY A 96 -19.27 0.51 9.79
CA GLY A 96 -18.22 1.11 8.97
C GLY A 96 -16.93 1.37 9.74
N GLN A 97 -17.03 1.80 11.00
CA GLN A 97 -15.89 2.03 11.89
C GLN A 97 -15.19 0.72 12.29
N LEU A 98 -15.95 -0.31 12.66
CA LEU A 98 -15.40 -1.64 12.93
C LEU A 98 -14.67 -2.19 11.70
N SER A 99 -15.25 -2.01 10.51
CA SER A 99 -14.58 -2.35 9.23
C SER A 99 -13.27 -1.59 9.02
N ALA A 100 -13.22 -0.28 9.30
CA ALA A 100 -12.01 0.53 9.18
C ALA A 100 -10.90 0.07 10.14
N VAL A 101 -11.22 -0.11 11.43
CA VAL A 101 -10.27 -0.59 12.45
C VAL A 101 -9.75 -1.98 12.11
N THR A 102 -10.62 -2.90 11.67
CA THR A 102 -10.22 -4.24 11.23
C THR A 102 -9.26 -4.16 10.05
N ARG A 103 -9.55 -3.35 9.03
CA ARG A 103 -8.65 -3.15 7.87
C ARG A 103 -7.29 -2.62 8.29
N LEU A 104 -7.24 -1.57 9.10
CA LEU A 104 -5.99 -0.99 9.59
C LEU A 104 -5.20 -2.00 10.44
N THR A 105 -5.88 -2.81 11.25
CA THR A 105 -5.24 -3.86 12.05
C THR A 105 -4.63 -4.95 11.17
N ILE A 106 -5.31 -5.35 10.08
CA ILE A 106 -4.76 -6.30 9.10
C ILE A 106 -3.54 -5.68 8.40
N MET A 107 -3.64 -4.42 7.95
CA MET A 107 -2.52 -3.71 7.33
C MET A 107 -1.32 -3.64 8.27
N LYS A 108 -1.54 -3.43 9.57
CA LYS A 108 -0.47 -3.43 10.58
C LYS A 108 0.22 -4.77 10.67
N LYS A 109 -0.54 -5.86 10.76
CA LYS A 109 0.03 -7.22 10.77
C LYS A 109 0.84 -7.51 9.50
N ILE A 110 0.35 -7.06 8.34
CA ILE A 110 1.09 -7.20 7.07
C ILE A 110 2.39 -6.41 7.13
N GLN A 111 2.35 -5.15 7.60
CA GLN A 111 3.54 -4.30 7.72
C GLN A 111 4.58 -4.94 8.64
N GLU A 112 4.18 -5.39 9.83
CA GLU A 112 5.07 -6.06 10.80
C GLU A 112 5.69 -7.33 10.22
N GLU A 113 4.88 -8.15 9.54
CA GLU A 113 5.36 -9.39 8.91
C GLU A 113 6.36 -9.10 7.79
N VAL A 114 6.08 -8.11 6.94
CA VAL A 114 7.00 -7.66 5.88
C VAL A 114 8.31 -7.18 6.49
N LEU A 115 8.26 -6.31 7.50
CA LEU A 115 9.46 -5.79 8.18
C LEU A 115 10.29 -6.92 8.81
N ARG A 116 9.64 -7.97 9.32
CA ARG A 116 10.31 -9.16 9.86
C ARG A 116 10.99 -9.99 8.77
N MET A 117 10.38 -10.11 7.59
CA MET A 117 10.93 -10.86 6.46
C MET A 117 12.04 -10.10 5.72
N MET A 118 12.05 -8.77 5.79
CA MET A 118 13.02 -7.93 5.09
C MET A 118 14.46 -8.30 5.47
N PRO A 119 15.31 -8.70 4.51
CA PRO A 119 16.68 -9.09 4.78
C PRO A 119 17.50 -7.93 5.37
N SER A 120 18.50 -8.26 6.20
CA SER A 120 19.43 -7.27 6.78
C SER A 120 20.43 -6.72 5.77
N HIS A 121 20.75 -7.49 4.73
CA HIS A 121 21.62 -7.07 3.63
C HIS A 121 20.76 -6.65 2.44
N VAL A 122 21.31 -5.76 1.59
CA VAL A 122 20.60 -5.28 0.39
C VAL A 122 20.32 -6.47 -0.54
N PRO A 123 19.05 -6.80 -0.80
CA PRO A 123 18.71 -7.91 -1.68
C PRO A 123 18.97 -7.54 -3.15
N PRO A 124 19.11 -8.53 -4.04
CA PRO A 124 19.18 -8.30 -5.47
C PRO A 124 17.98 -7.48 -5.94
N LEU A 125 18.26 -6.47 -6.77
CA LEU A 125 17.24 -5.65 -7.37
C LEU A 125 16.77 -6.29 -8.69
N LYS A 126 15.46 -6.31 -8.89
CA LYS A 126 14.84 -6.79 -10.13
C LYS A 126 13.90 -5.73 -10.67
N TRP A 127 13.54 -5.84 -11.95
CA TRP A 127 12.60 -4.93 -12.58
C TRP A 127 11.43 -5.68 -13.18
N VAL A 128 10.27 -5.04 -13.13
CA VAL A 128 9.07 -5.52 -13.80
C VAL A 128 8.64 -4.56 -14.89
N GLN A 129 8.26 -5.12 -16.04
CA GLN A 129 7.64 -4.34 -17.10
C GLN A 129 6.23 -3.94 -16.70
N LEU A 130 5.91 -2.68 -16.95
CA LEU A 130 4.62 -2.09 -16.67
C LEU A 130 4.01 -1.57 -17.97
N SER A 131 2.70 -1.74 -18.10
CA SER A 131 1.90 -1.14 -19.16
C SER A 131 0.56 -0.68 -18.60
N ILE A 132 -0.12 0.20 -19.31
CA ILE A 132 -1.48 0.65 -18.96
C ILE A 132 -2.41 0.25 -20.10
N VAL A 133 -3.53 -0.39 -19.75
CA VAL A 133 -4.64 -0.66 -20.67
C VAL A 133 -5.90 -0.03 -20.07
N GLY A 134 -6.38 1.05 -20.67
CA GLY A 134 -7.46 1.86 -20.08
C GLY A 134 -7.01 2.49 -18.75
N ASN A 135 -7.68 2.11 -17.65
CA ASN A 135 -7.35 2.52 -16.28
C ASN A 135 -6.65 1.43 -15.45
N ASP A 136 -6.28 0.33 -16.10
CA ASP A 136 -5.67 -0.81 -15.43
C ASP A 136 -4.17 -0.83 -15.67
N VAL A 137 -3.42 -1.03 -14.57
CA VAL A 137 -1.98 -1.23 -14.62
C VAL A 137 -1.71 -2.72 -14.77
N ILE A 138 -1.00 -3.08 -15.85
CA ILE A 138 -0.67 -4.45 -16.20
C ILE A 138 0.81 -4.70 -15.92
N THR A 139 1.10 -5.76 -15.17
CA THR A 139 2.45 -6.27 -14.91
C THR A 139 2.49 -7.77 -15.14
N CYS A 140 3.57 -8.30 -15.70
CA CYS A 140 3.70 -9.75 -15.97
C CYS A 140 2.50 -10.31 -16.78
N GLY A 141 2.02 -9.54 -17.76
CA GLY A 141 0.89 -9.92 -18.63
C GLY A 141 -0.50 -9.91 -18.00
N SER A 142 -0.64 -9.55 -16.72
CA SER A 142 -1.93 -9.53 -16.02
C SER A 142 -2.16 -8.24 -15.23
N LYS A 143 -3.43 -7.96 -14.91
CA LYS A 143 -3.80 -6.78 -14.11
C LYS A 143 -3.20 -6.88 -12.71
N ASN A 144 -2.46 -5.85 -12.33
CA ASN A 144 -1.97 -5.69 -10.96
C ASN A 144 -2.99 -4.84 -10.16
N PRO A 145 -3.77 -5.44 -9.25
CA PRO A 145 -4.82 -4.73 -8.54
C PRO A 145 -4.27 -3.62 -7.63
N ASN A 146 -3.12 -3.83 -7.00
CA ASN A 146 -2.51 -2.87 -6.08
C ASN A 146 -1.98 -1.64 -6.81
N LEU A 147 -1.22 -1.85 -7.89
CA LEU A 147 -0.73 -0.74 -8.72
C LEU A 147 -1.87 -0.03 -9.43
N THR A 148 -2.92 -0.76 -9.85
CA THR A 148 -4.12 -0.15 -10.41
C THR A 148 -4.83 0.72 -9.39
N TYR A 149 -4.96 0.27 -8.14
CA TYR A 149 -5.53 1.07 -7.06
C TYR A 149 -4.71 2.34 -6.83
N ILE A 150 -3.39 2.24 -6.71
CA ILE A 150 -2.49 3.40 -6.53
C ILE A 150 -2.61 4.36 -7.71
N PHE A 151 -2.55 3.85 -8.94
CA PHE A 151 -2.69 4.64 -10.16
C PHE A 151 -4.01 5.42 -10.21
N ASN A 152 -5.11 4.80 -9.76
CA ASN A 152 -6.42 5.44 -9.79
C ASN A 152 -6.65 6.41 -8.64
N ASN A 153 -5.96 6.28 -7.50
CA ASN A 153 -6.25 7.05 -6.29
C ASN A 153 -5.14 8.02 -5.85
N ASP A 154 -3.96 8.00 -6.47
CA ASP A 154 -2.84 8.88 -6.13
C ASP A 154 -2.31 9.59 -7.38
N ASP A 155 -2.58 10.89 -7.50
CA ASP A 155 -2.22 11.67 -8.69
C ASP A 155 -0.70 11.74 -8.91
N LYS A 156 0.11 11.78 -7.84
CA LYS A 156 1.57 11.81 -7.95
C LYS A 156 2.08 10.49 -8.50
N ALA A 157 1.61 9.38 -7.93
CA ALA A 157 1.96 8.05 -8.42
C ALA A 157 1.45 7.82 -9.85
N ARG A 158 0.24 8.30 -10.18
CA ARG A 158 -0.33 8.23 -11.53
C ARG A 158 0.56 8.94 -12.54
N MET A 159 0.97 10.18 -12.26
CA MET A 159 1.86 10.94 -13.13
C MET A 159 3.19 10.22 -13.31
N GLU A 160 3.76 9.69 -12.23
CA GLU A 160 5.05 9.01 -12.32
C GLU A 160 4.95 7.72 -13.11
N ILE A 161 3.97 6.86 -12.83
CA ILE A 161 3.71 5.62 -13.59
C ILE A 161 3.56 5.94 -15.09
N LYS A 162 2.81 7.00 -15.46
CA LYS A 162 2.72 7.44 -16.86
C LYS A 162 4.09 7.80 -17.43
N LYS A 163 4.91 8.58 -16.71
CA LYS A 163 6.28 8.91 -17.17
C LYS A 163 7.13 7.67 -17.40
N LEU A 164 7.08 6.67 -16.52
CA LEU A 164 7.88 5.44 -16.65
C LEU A 164 7.50 4.59 -17.88
N ILE A 165 6.29 4.79 -18.41
CA ILE A 165 5.81 4.10 -19.62
C ILE A 165 6.13 4.92 -20.87
N PHE A 166 5.83 6.23 -20.86
CA PHE A 166 5.92 7.11 -22.03
C PHE A 166 7.31 7.72 -22.26
N LYS A 167 8.26 7.58 -21.33
CA LYS A 167 9.68 7.90 -21.57
C LYS A 167 10.44 6.81 -22.37
N ARG A 168 9.74 5.81 -22.91
CA ARG A 168 10.31 4.80 -23.80
C ARG A 168 10.33 5.27 -25.24
#